data_AF-A0ABD3NV79-F1
#
_entry.id   AF-A0ABD3NV79-F1
#
_cell.length_a   1.000
_cell.length_b   1.000
_cell.length_c   1.000
_cell.angle_alpha   90.00
_cell.angle_beta   90.00
_cell.angle_gamma   90.00
#
_symmetry.space_group_name_H-M   'P 1'
#
loop_
_entity.id
_entity.type
_entity.pdbx_description
1 polymer ?
#
loop_
_entity_poly.entity_id
_entity_poly.type
_entity_poly.pdbx_seq_one_letter_code
_entity_poly.pdbx_strand_id
1 'polypeptide(L)'
;MKASSILFLVVGAAVAPHSTLRAALADCLYQGDIMLWEGQVISHVSLECVDDGSYRALDLTCGPNGDMIEVEAVHECLSSDTYGAIHCVQCGQRGERGSAMCLATPDGPCPDGGPVLSENDS
;
A
#
# COMPACT_ATOMS: atom_id res chain seq x y z
N MET A 1 -18.81 69.15 36.63
CA MET A 1 -18.81 68.35 35.38
C MET A 1 -17.98 67.10 35.64
N LYS A 2 -18.62 65.94 35.82
CA LYS A 2 -17.96 64.62 35.95
C LYS A 2 -18.46 63.79 34.78
N ALA A 3 -17.61 63.58 33.77
CA ALA A 3 -17.93 62.74 32.64
C ALA A 3 -17.66 61.28 33.02
N SER A 4 -18.75 60.53 33.13
CA SER A 4 -18.77 59.08 33.30
C SER A 4 -18.42 58.43 31.97
N SER A 5 -17.35 57.64 31.92
CA SER A 5 -16.96 56.88 30.72
C SER A 5 -17.32 55.41 30.92
N ILE A 6 -18.33 54.95 30.19
CA ILE A 6 -18.78 53.56 30.16
C ILE A 6 -17.96 52.85 29.09
N LEU A 7 -17.12 51.91 29.52
CA LEU A 7 -16.36 51.03 28.64
C LEU A 7 -17.27 49.85 28.22
N PHE A 8 -17.78 49.88 27.00
CA PHE A 8 -18.41 48.71 26.38
C PHE A 8 -17.30 47.82 25.78
N LEU A 9 -16.99 46.71 26.44
CA LEU A 9 -16.22 45.62 25.86
C LEU A 9 -17.17 44.74 25.03
N VAL A 10 -17.22 44.98 23.73
CA VAL A 10 -17.68 43.98 22.76
C VAL A 10 -16.43 43.48 22.04
N VAL A 11 -15.95 42.28 22.40
CA VAL A 11 -15.00 41.55 21.56
C VAL A 11 -15.45 40.10 21.52
N GLY A 12 -15.72 39.65 20.29
CA GLY A 12 -16.47 38.46 19.94
C GLY A 12 -15.89 37.16 20.47
N ALA A 13 -16.79 36.22 20.74
CA ALA A 13 -16.45 34.81 20.82
C ALA A 13 -15.87 34.40 19.45
N ALA A 14 -14.58 34.11 19.43
CA ALA A 14 -13.95 33.41 18.32
C ALA A 14 -14.64 32.04 18.20
N VAL A 15 -15.50 31.89 17.20
CA VAL A 15 -15.95 30.58 16.76
C VAL A 15 -14.72 29.95 16.10
N ALA A 16 -13.98 29.16 16.86
CA ALA A 16 -13.03 28.24 16.27
C ALA A 16 -13.82 27.38 15.29
N PRO A 17 -13.52 27.39 13.98
CA PRO A 17 -14.04 26.36 13.11
C PRO A 17 -13.40 25.07 13.62
N HIS A 18 -14.16 24.29 14.40
CA HIS A 18 -13.96 22.86 14.47
C HIS A 18 -14.28 22.35 13.07
N SER A 19 -13.34 22.54 12.17
CA SER A 19 -13.16 21.70 11.01
C SER A 19 -12.81 20.32 11.57
N THR A 20 -13.78 19.63 12.15
CA THR A 20 -13.87 18.18 12.00
C THR A 20 -14.09 17.95 10.52
N LEU A 21 -13.00 18.12 9.75
CA LEU A 21 -12.83 17.49 8.46
C LEU A 21 -13.00 16.02 8.80
N ARG A 22 -14.20 15.49 8.57
CA ARG A 22 -14.35 14.06 8.40
C ARG A 22 -13.27 13.73 7.38
N ALA A 23 -12.27 12.95 7.76
CA ALA A 23 -11.52 12.20 6.79
C ALA A 23 -12.60 11.44 6.02
N ALA A 24 -13.01 11.98 4.87
CA ALA A 24 -13.65 11.15 3.87
C ALA A 24 -12.56 10.13 3.60
N LEU A 25 -12.72 8.92 4.13
CA LEU A 25 -11.93 7.78 3.69
C LEU A 25 -12.10 7.80 2.18
N ALA A 26 -11.04 8.25 1.51
CA ALA A 26 -11.08 8.43 0.08
C ALA A 26 -10.77 7.05 -0.46
N ASP A 27 -11.85 6.33 -0.77
CA ASP A 27 -11.77 4.99 -1.31
C ASP A 27 -11.26 5.06 -2.76
N CYS A 28 -10.40 4.12 -3.15
CA CYS A 28 -9.93 4.02 -4.53
C CYS A 28 -10.93 3.22 -5.36
N LEU A 29 -11.18 3.64 -6.59
CA LEU A 29 -11.94 2.87 -7.57
C LEU A 29 -10.97 2.12 -8.49
N TYR A 30 -10.85 0.82 -8.30
CA TYR A 30 -10.01 -0.04 -9.13
C TYR A 30 -10.83 -0.65 -10.27
N GLN A 31 -10.31 -0.55 -11.50
CA GLN A 31 -10.95 -1.02 -12.76
C GLN A 31 -12.38 -0.50 -13.03
N GLY A 32 -12.85 0.49 -12.26
CA GLY A 32 -14.15 1.13 -12.47
C GLY A 32 -15.32 0.48 -11.73
N ASP A 33 -15.11 -0.62 -11.02
CA ASP A 33 -16.17 -1.41 -10.38
C ASP A 33 -15.85 -1.87 -8.95
N ILE A 34 -14.57 -1.82 -8.52
CA ILE A 34 -14.14 -2.25 -7.19
C ILE A 34 -13.78 -1.04 -6.33
N MET A 35 -14.50 -0.85 -5.23
CA MET A 35 -14.18 0.14 -4.20
C MET A 35 -13.20 -0.46 -3.20
N LEU A 36 -12.09 0.22 -2.95
CA LEU A 36 -11.02 -0.19 -2.06
C LEU A 36 -10.86 0.83 -0.95
N TRP A 37 -10.66 0.36 0.28
CA TRP A 37 -10.37 1.27 1.39
C TRP A 37 -8.89 1.71 1.36
N GLU A 38 -8.61 2.89 1.90
CA GLU A 38 -7.24 3.37 2.10
C GLU A 38 -6.39 2.34 2.86
N GLY A 39 -5.20 2.06 2.33
CA GLY A 39 -4.27 1.04 2.82
C GLY A 39 -4.53 -0.37 2.27
N GLN A 40 -5.58 -0.61 1.50
CA GLN A 40 -5.82 -1.92 0.89
C GLN A 40 -4.80 -2.20 -0.22
N VAL A 41 -4.11 -3.35 -0.12
CA VAL A 41 -3.21 -3.86 -1.15
C VAL A 41 -4.00 -4.65 -2.19
N ILE A 42 -3.69 -4.41 -3.47
CA ILE A 42 -4.43 -4.94 -4.63
C ILE A 42 -3.62 -6.01 -5.33
N SER A 43 -2.31 -5.76 -5.45
CA SER A 43 -1.34 -6.69 -5.98
C SER A 43 0.03 -6.40 -5.38
N HIS A 44 0.90 -7.38 -5.44
CA HIS A 44 2.33 -7.22 -5.19
C HIS A 44 3.11 -7.88 -6.31
N VAL A 45 4.25 -7.30 -6.67
CA VAL A 45 5.19 -7.87 -7.62
C VAL A 45 6.54 -7.99 -6.93
N SER A 46 7.03 -9.22 -6.78
CA SER A 46 8.31 -9.51 -6.15
C SER A 46 9.49 -8.92 -6.94
N LEU A 47 10.52 -8.46 -6.26
CA LEU A 47 11.67 -7.74 -6.85
C LEU A 47 13.02 -8.38 -6.54
N GLU A 48 13.21 -8.91 -5.33
CA GLU A 48 14.47 -9.57 -4.95
C GLU A 48 14.30 -10.32 -3.62
N CYS A 49 15.05 -11.42 -3.45
CA CYS A 49 15.14 -12.09 -2.16
C CYS A 49 15.98 -11.25 -1.19
N VAL A 50 15.46 -11.04 0.02
CA VAL A 50 16.17 -10.36 1.12
C VAL A 50 16.95 -11.39 1.93
N ASP A 51 16.31 -12.52 2.22
CA ASP A 51 16.90 -13.71 2.83
C ASP A 51 16.25 -14.98 2.25
N ASP A 52 16.51 -16.15 2.85
CA ASP A 52 15.95 -17.42 2.39
C ASP A 52 14.43 -17.50 2.56
N GLY A 53 13.81 -16.70 3.41
CA GLY A 53 12.38 -16.78 3.72
C GLY A 53 11.58 -15.55 3.34
N SER A 54 12.19 -14.54 2.73
CA SER A 54 11.54 -13.26 2.48
C SER A 54 12.07 -12.56 1.24
N TYR A 55 11.23 -11.70 0.69
CA TYR A 55 11.52 -10.94 -0.52
C TYR A 55 10.98 -9.51 -0.41
N ARG A 56 11.64 -8.60 -1.12
CA ARG A 56 11.12 -7.28 -1.38
C ARG A 56 10.13 -7.33 -2.54
N ALA A 57 9.04 -6.60 -2.44
CA ALA A 57 8.04 -6.45 -3.48
C ALA A 57 7.65 -4.98 -3.67
N LEU A 58 7.01 -4.70 -4.79
CA LEU A 58 6.30 -3.47 -5.05
C LEU A 58 4.80 -3.73 -4.97
N ASP A 59 4.17 -3.14 -3.97
CA ASP A 59 2.75 -3.31 -3.68
C ASP A 59 1.95 -2.16 -4.30
N LEU A 60 0.94 -2.50 -5.09
CA LEU A 60 -0.05 -1.54 -5.56
C LEU A 60 -1.13 -1.39 -4.49
N THR A 61 -1.17 -0.23 -3.84
CA THR A 61 -2.00 0.04 -2.66
C THR A 61 -2.94 1.22 -2.91
N CYS A 62 -4.14 1.15 -2.35
CA CYS A 62 -5.02 2.31 -2.27
C CYS A 62 -4.42 3.33 -1.29
N GLY A 63 -3.96 4.46 -1.80
CA GLY A 63 -3.31 5.52 -1.04
C GLY A 63 -4.28 6.55 -0.47
N PRO A 64 -3.74 7.58 0.22
CA PRO A 64 -4.54 8.68 0.71
C PRO A 64 -5.17 9.45 -0.45
N ASN A 65 -6.37 9.98 -0.23
CA ASN A 65 -7.14 10.74 -1.23
C ASN A 65 -7.70 9.91 -2.41
N GLY A 66 -7.69 8.57 -2.32
CA GLY A 66 -8.27 7.69 -3.34
C GLY A 66 -7.36 7.46 -4.54
N ASP A 67 -6.08 7.83 -4.41
CA ASP A 67 -5.06 7.62 -5.43
C ASP A 67 -4.40 6.25 -5.29
N MET A 68 -4.11 5.62 -6.41
CA MET A 68 -3.36 4.37 -6.47
C MET A 68 -1.86 4.66 -6.36
N ILE A 69 -1.17 4.03 -5.41
CA ILE A 69 0.26 4.25 -5.17
C ILE A 69 1.03 2.92 -5.16
N GLU A 70 2.27 2.96 -5.63
CA GLU A 70 3.22 1.86 -5.49
C GLU A 70 4.07 2.07 -4.23
N VAL A 71 4.15 1.04 -3.38
CA VAL A 71 4.89 1.06 -2.12
C VAL A 71 5.83 -0.13 -2.06
N GLU A 72 7.10 0.08 -1.74
CA GLU A 72 8.01 -1.03 -1.46
C GLU A 72 7.72 -1.65 -0.09
N ALA A 73 7.57 -2.96 -0.06
CA ALA A 73 7.35 -3.75 1.16
C ALA A 73 8.21 -5.01 1.16
N VAL A 74 8.37 -5.61 2.34
CA VAL A 74 9.01 -6.93 2.50
C VAL A 74 7.94 -7.93 2.90
N HIS A 75 7.89 -9.04 2.19
CA HIS A 75 6.94 -10.13 2.41
C HIS A 75 7.67 -11.42 2.74
N GLU A 76 7.03 -12.27 3.53
CA GLU A 76 7.53 -13.59 3.88
C GLU A 76 6.99 -14.65 2.91
N CYS A 77 7.83 -15.61 2.56
CA CYS A 77 7.44 -16.84 1.92
C CYS A 77 6.70 -17.70 2.94
N LEU A 78 5.36 -17.66 2.88
CA LEU A 78 4.50 -18.38 3.82
C LEU A 78 4.40 -19.85 3.45
N SER A 79 4.53 -20.73 4.46
CA SER A 79 4.07 -22.10 4.33
C SER A 79 2.54 -22.11 4.33
N SER A 80 1.91 -22.15 3.17
CA SER A 80 0.56 -22.73 3.12
C SER A 80 0.69 -24.24 3.35
N ASP A 81 -0.25 -24.82 4.10
CA ASP A 81 -0.29 -26.25 4.44
C ASP A 81 -0.19 -27.19 3.21
N THR A 82 -0.45 -26.64 2.02
CA THR A 82 -0.55 -27.38 0.75
C THR A 82 0.73 -27.33 -0.09
N TYR A 83 1.59 -26.32 0.05
CA TYR A 83 2.72 -26.11 -0.88
C TYR A 83 4.08 -25.91 -0.22
N GLY A 84 4.15 -25.57 1.08
CA GLY A 84 5.42 -25.47 1.80
C GLY A 84 6.44 -24.53 1.16
N ALA A 85 5.98 -23.52 0.41
CA ALA A 85 6.83 -22.59 -0.34
C ALA A 85 7.51 -21.58 0.60
N ILE A 86 8.51 -22.06 1.34
CA ILE A 86 9.19 -21.31 2.41
C ILE A 86 10.52 -20.70 1.96
N HIS A 87 11.02 -21.08 0.78
CA HIS A 87 12.32 -20.63 0.28
C HIS A 87 12.14 -19.55 -0.77
N CYS A 88 12.79 -18.41 -0.62
CA CYS A 88 12.91 -17.40 -1.65
C CYS A 88 14.06 -17.74 -2.59
N VAL A 89 13.75 -17.85 -3.88
CA VAL A 89 14.72 -18.11 -4.95
C VAL A 89 14.78 -16.91 -5.88
N GLN A 90 16.01 -16.44 -6.12
CA GLN A 90 16.29 -15.33 -7.03
C GLN A 90 16.41 -15.86 -8.48
N CYS A 91 15.36 -15.63 -9.26
CA CYS A 91 15.18 -16.12 -10.63
C CYS A 91 15.59 -15.11 -11.73
N GLY A 92 15.83 -13.85 -11.38
CA GLY A 92 16.27 -12.80 -12.30
C GLY A 92 17.25 -11.83 -11.66
N GLN A 93 17.49 -10.66 -12.27
CA GLN A 93 18.35 -9.65 -11.63
C GLN A 93 17.61 -8.98 -10.47
N ARG A 94 18.35 -8.60 -9.43
CA ARG A 94 17.80 -7.90 -8.28
C ARG A 94 17.16 -6.58 -8.68
N GLY A 95 15.96 -6.32 -8.18
CA GLY A 95 15.17 -5.13 -8.50
C GLY A 95 14.32 -5.28 -9.77
N GLU A 96 14.46 -6.37 -10.53
CA GLU A 96 13.56 -6.66 -11.64
C GLU A 96 12.24 -7.24 -11.12
N ARG A 97 11.13 -6.77 -11.70
CA ARG A 97 9.78 -7.29 -11.43
C ARG A 97 9.73 -8.80 -11.70
N GLY A 98 9.16 -9.56 -10.78
CA GLY A 98 8.99 -11.01 -10.85
C GLY A 98 10.27 -11.83 -10.67
N SER A 99 11.37 -11.21 -10.23
CA SER A 99 12.67 -11.89 -10.17
C SER A 99 12.89 -12.69 -8.87
N ALA A 100 12.01 -12.57 -7.88
CA ALA A 100 12.04 -13.37 -6.65
C ALA A 100 10.79 -14.26 -6.53
N MET A 101 10.95 -15.51 -6.12
CA MET A 101 9.84 -16.46 -6.03
C MET A 101 9.93 -17.33 -4.78
N CYS A 102 8.77 -17.59 -4.16
CA CYS A 102 8.68 -18.54 -3.06
C CYS A 102 8.48 -19.95 -3.60
N LEU A 103 9.43 -20.84 -3.32
CA LEU A 103 9.46 -22.24 -3.74
C LEU A 103 9.56 -23.18 -2.52
N ALA A 104 9.10 -24.42 -2.70
CA ALA A 104 9.16 -25.44 -1.65
C ALA A 104 10.59 -25.93 -1.35
N THR A 105 11.51 -25.72 -2.29
CA THR A 105 12.91 -26.10 -2.19
C THR A 105 13.78 -24.99 -2.78
N PRO A 106 14.96 -24.71 -2.22
CA PRO A 106 15.85 -23.64 -2.68
C PRO A 106 16.40 -23.88 -4.09
N ASP A 107 16.50 -25.14 -4.52
CA ASP A 107 16.94 -25.53 -5.86
C ASP A 107 15.77 -25.74 -6.85
N GLY A 108 14.58 -25.22 -6.51
CA GLY A 108 13.41 -25.33 -7.36
C GLY A 108 13.64 -24.62 -8.70
N PRO A 109 13.09 -25.14 -9.82
CA PRO A 109 13.23 -24.47 -11.10
C PRO A 109 12.49 -23.13 -11.07
N CYS A 110 13.18 -22.08 -11.51
CA CYS A 110 12.51 -20.85 -11.87
C CYS A 110 11.62 -21.15 -13.09
N PRO A 111 10.29 -20.93 -13.01
CA PRO A 111 9.44 -21.09 -14.17
C PRO A 111 9.94 -20.15 -15.27
N ASP A 112 10.06 -20.68 -16.49
CA ASP A 112 10.39 -19.93 -17.71
C ASP A 112 9.22 -19.01 -18.08
N GLY A 113 9.05 -17.96 -17.29
CA GLY A 113 7.98 -17.00 -17.38
C GLY A 113 8.37 -15.87 -16.45
N GLY A 114 8.89 -14.79 -17.04
CA GLY A 114 9.17 -13.54 -16.33
C GLY A 114 7.93 -12.99 -15.62
N PRO A 115 8.00 -11.77 -15.05
CA PRO A 115 6.96 -11.24 -14.19
C PRO A 115 5.57 -11.53 -14.76
N VAL A 116 4.77 -12.24 -13.97
CA VAL A 116 3.33 -12.37 -14.20
C VAL A 116 2.77 -10.97 -13.97
N LEU A 117 2.91 -10.11 -14.98
CA LEU A 117 1.93 -9.09 -15.22
C LEU A 117 0.66 -9.90 -15.49
N SER A 118 -0.28 -9.90 -14.54
CA SER A 118 -1.66 -10.21 -14.86
C SER A 118 -2.15 -9.15 -15.83
N GLU A 119 -1.70 -9.22 -17.08
CA GLU A 119 -2.33 -8.58 -18.22
C GLU A 119 -3.61 -9.39 -18.47
N ASN A 120 -4.67 -9.01 -17.75
CA ASN A 120 -6.02 -9.16 -18.29
C ASN A 120 -6.12 -8.18 -19.47
N ASP A 121 -5.58 -8.59 -20.62
CA ASP A 121 -5.85 -7.94 -21.89
C ASP A 121 -7.28 -8.33 -22.32
N SER A 122 -8.04 -7.31 -22.70
CA SER A 122 -9.48 -7.35 -23.01
C SER A 122 -9.81 -8.02 -24.34
#